data_AF-A0A846ZXK3-F1
#
_entry.id   AF-A0A846ZXK3-F1
#
_cell.length_a   1.000
_cell.length_b   1.000
_cell.length_c   1.000
_cell.angle_alpha   90.00
_cell.angle_beta   90.00
_cell.angle_gamma   90.00
#
_symmetry.space_group_name_H-M   'P 1'
#
loop_
_entity.id
_entity.type
_entity.pdbx_description
1 polymer ?
#
loop_
_entity_poly.entity_id
_entity_poly.type
_entity_poly.pdbx_seq_one_letter_code
_entity_poly.pdbx_strand_id
1 'polypeptide(L)'
;MSQRSSDADHVRRLTQIGVALSAEKNIDRLLEKILSEARAITAADGGALYLMSENEQELQFAFIQNESMGVTMGGRVRKFPGRPCL
;
A
#
# COMPACT_ATOMS: atom_id res chain seq x y z
N MET A 1 -32.96 3.53 -15.01
CA MET A 1 -32.50 3.85 -13.64
C MET A 1 -31.67 2.68 -13.13
N SER A 2 -30.36 2.63 -13.37
CA SER A 2 -29.51 1.55 -12.85
C SER A 2 -28.08 2.06 -12.73
N GLN A 3 -27.74 2.60 -11.56
CA GLN A 3 -26.36 2.98 -11.20
C GLN A 3 -26.17 3.26 -9.69
N ARG A 4 -27.24 3.43 -8.90
CA ARG A 4 -27.15 3.75 -7.46
C ARG A 4 -26.58 2.66 -6.53
N SER A 5 -26.47 1.40 -6.96
CA SER A 5 -25.95 0.33 -6.09
C SER A 5 -24.42 0.32 -5.99
N SER A 6 -23.72 0.65 -7.08
CA SER A 6 -22.25 0.52 -7.15
C SER A 6 -21.51 1.53 -6.27
N ASP A 7 -22.00 2.77 -6.18
CA ASP A 7 -21.32 3.83 -5.41
C ASP A 7 -21.41 3.59 -3.91
N ALA A 8 -22.58 3.13 -3.43
CA ALA A 8 -22.79 2.83 -2.01
C ALA A 8 -21.89 1.68 -1.54
N ASP A 9 -21.68 0.67 -2.37
CA ASP A 9 -20.80 -0.45 -2.04
C ASP A 9 -19.32 -0.06 -2.07
N HIS A 10 -18.93 0.83 -2.99
CA HIS A 10 -17.56 1.38 -3.03
C HIS A 10 -17.26 2.24 -1.79
N VAL A 11 -18.18 3.11 -1.39
CA VAL A 11 -18.07 3.94 -0.18
C VAL A 11 -18.01 3.07 1.07
N ARG A 12 -18.84 2.02 1.16
CA ARG A 12 -18.78 1.05 2.28
C ARG A 12 -17.44 0.34 2.35
N ARG A 13 -16.92 -0.13 1.21
CA ARG A 13 -15.61 -0.79 1.15
C ARG A 13 -14.49 0.15 1.60
N LEU A 14 -14.46 1.39 1.09
CA LEU A 14 -13.50 2.41 1.51
C LEU A 14 -13.60 2.73 3.01
N THR A 15 -14.82 2.80 3.55
CA THR A 15 -15.05 3.03 4.98
C THR A 15 -14.50 1.88 5.83
N GLN A 16 -14.76 0.63 5.44
CA GLN A 16 -14.24 -0.55 6.13
C GLN A 16 -12.70 -0.59 6.11
N ILE A 17 -12.09 -0.29 4.96
CA ILE A 17 -10.65 -0.15 4.82
C ILE A 17 -10.14 0.94 5.75
N GLY A 18 -10.74 2.13 5.74
CA GLY A 18 -10.36 3.25 6.61
C GLY A 18 -10.40 2.91 8.11
N VAL A 19 -11.44 2.18 8.55
CA VAL A 19 -11.53 1.69 9.95
C VAL A 19 -10.41 0.69 10.26
N ALA A 20 -10.18 -0.29 9.37
CA ALA A 20 -9.14 -1.30 9.55
C ALA A 20 -7.72 -0.71 9.58
N LEU A 21 -7.48 0.33 8.76
CA LEU A 21 -6.23 1.08 8.75
C LEU A 21 -6.07 1.93 10.01
N SER A 22 -7.13 2.61 10.47
CA SER A 22 -7.08 3.46 11.66
C SER A 22 -6.82 2.68 12.95
N ALA A 23 -7.21 1.41 13.00
CA ALA A 23 -6.96 0.53 14.14
C ALA A 23 -5.53 -0.04 14.17
N GLU A 24 -4.79 0.02 13.07
CA GLU A 24 -3.44 -0.53 12.97
C GLU A 24 -2.41 0.45 13.55
N LYS A 25 -1.71 0.03 14.61
CA LYS A 25 -0.69 0.85 15.29
C LYS A 25 0.73 0.57 14.80
N ASN A 26 0.93 -0.54 14.10
CA ASN A 26 2.23 -0.88 13.55
C ASN A 26 2.39 -0.28 12.16
N ILE A 27 3.33 0.67 12.01
CA ILE A 27 3.58 1.37 10.75
C ILE A 27 3.89 0.42 9.59
N ASP A 28 4.66 -0.65 9.81
CA ASP A 28 5.03 -1.59 8.77
C ASP A 28 3.80 -2.33 8.23
N ARG A 29 2.93 -2.80 9.14
CA ARG A 29 1.66 -3.46 8.79
C ARG A 29 0.66 -2.50 8.17
N LEU A 30 0.66 -1.25 8.62
CA LEU A 30 -0.20 -0.21 8.07
C LEU A 30 0.16 0.04 6.61
N LEU A 31 1.45 0.23 6.31
CA LEU A 31 1.93 0.44 4.94
C LEU A 31 1.64 -0.75 4.03
N GLU A 32 1.86 -1.98 4.52
CA GLU A 32 1.51 -3.21 3.79
C GLU A 32 0.01 -3.24 3.42
N LYS A 33 -0.87 -2.96 4.39
CA LYS A 33 -2.32 -2.93 4.19
C LYS A 33 -2.74 -1.83 3.21
N ILE A 34 -2.19 -0.62 3.36
CA ILE A 34 -2.47 0.51 2.45
C ILE A 34 -2.13 0.12 1.01
N LEU A 35 -0.93 -0.42 0.79
CA LEU A 35 -0.49 -0.77 -0.55
C LEU A 35 -1.32 -1.91 -1.15
N SER A 36 -1.64 -2.93 -0.35
CA SER A 36 -2.46 -4.06 -0.79
C SER A 36 -3.88 -3.62 -1.18
N GLU A 37 -4.52 -2.78 -0.36
CA GLU A 37 -5.86 -2.27 -0.66
C GLU A 37 -5.85 -1.31 -1.86
N ALA A 38 -4.85 -0.43 -1.96
CA ALA A 38 -4.69 0.47 -3.10
C ALA A 38 -4.53 -0.31 -4.42
N ARG A 39 -3.71 -1.38 -4.43
CA ARG A 39 -3.58 -2.28 -5.58
C ARG A 39 -4.90 -2.97 -5.91
N ALA A 40 -5.62 -3.47 -4.90
CA ALA A 40 -6.90 -4.13 -5.09
C ALA A 40 -8.00 -3.19 -5.62
N ILE A 41 -7.97 -1.91 -5.26
CA ILE A 41 -8.91 -0.89 -5.79
C ILE A 41 -8.56 -0.50 -7.22
N THR A 42 -7.27 -0.34 -7.52
CA THR A 42 -6.78 0.12 -8.84
C THR A 42 -6.57 -1.00 -9.85
N ALA A 43 -6.71 -2.27 -9.43
CA ALA A 43 -6.35 -3.45 -10.20
C ALA A 43 -4.88 -3.44 -10.68
N ALA A 44 -3.98 -2.92 -9.85
CA ALA A 44 -2.56 -2.80 -10.18
C ALA A 44 -1.75 -4.06 -9.80
N ASP A 45 -0.90 -4.53 -10.72
CA ASP A 45 0.03 -5.64 -10.51
C ASP A 45 1.06 -5.37 -9.41
N GLY A 46 1.44 -4.12 -9.18
CA GLY A 46 2.38 -3.74 -8.15
C GLY A 46 2.27 -2.29 -7.72
N GLY A 47 3.05 -1.92 -6.71
CA GLY A 47 3.20 -0.56 -6.24
C GLY A 47 4.27 -0.44 -5.16
N ALA A 48 4.62 0.79 -4.82
CA ALA A 48 5.59 1.10 -3.77
C ALA A 48 5.13 2.30 -2.94
N LEU A 49 5.50 2.30 -1.67
CA LEU A 49 5.32 3.39 -0.72
C LEU A 49 6.68 3.96 -0.34
N TYR A 50 6.77 5.28 -0.40
CA TYR A 50 7.91 6.06 0.05
C TYR A 50 7.45 6.97 1.19
N LEU A 51 8.29 7.12 2.20
CA LEU A 51 8.10 8.07 3.29
C LEU A 51 9.10 9.21 3.11
N MET A 52 8.67 10.43 3.38
CA MET A 52 9.59 11.56 3.44
C MET A 52 10.52 11.41 4.63
N SER A 53 11.82 11.66 4.44
CA SER A 53 12.78 11.76 5.54
C SER A 53 12.43 12.92 6.47
N GLU A 54 12.87 12.85 7.72
CA GLU A 54 12.63 13.91 8.73
C GLU A 54 13.20 15.27 8.31
N ASN A 55 14.27 15.28 7.51
CA ASN A 55 14.86 16.51 6.98
C ASN A 55 14.18 17.00 5.69
N GLU A 56 13.12 16.34 5.22
CA GLU A 56 12.37 16.67 4.00
C GLU A 56 13.23 16.81 2.74
N GLN A 57 14.34 16.07 2.64
CA GLN A 57 15.22 16.11 1.48
C GLN A 57 15.18 14.83 0.65
N GLU A 58 14.70 13.71 1.21
CA GLU A 58 14.80 12.40 0.58
C GLU A 58 13.51 11.59 0.74
N LEU A 59 13.21 10.77 -0.25
CA LEU A 59 12.15 9.77 -0.19
C LEU A 59 12.75 8.43 0.23
N GLN A 60 12.43 8.01 1.44
CA GLN A 60 12.85 6.73 1.99
C GLN A 60 11.90 5.64 1.52
N PHE A 61 12.47 4.59 0.93
CA PHE A 61 11.72 3.41 0.55
C PHE A 61 11.15 2.71 1.80
N ALA A 62 9.83 2.55 1.84
CA ALA A 62 9.13 2.04 3.01
C ALA A 62 8.50 0.66 2.76
N PHE A 63 7.88 0.47 1.59
CA PHE A 63 7.25 -0.81 1.24
C PHE A 63 7.09 -0.96 -0.29
N ILE A 64 7.20 -2.18 -0.82
CA ILE A 64 6.89 -2.53 -2.21
C ILE A 64 6.15 -3.86 -2.26
N GLN A 65 5.29 -3.97 -3.24
CA GLN A 65 4.62 -5.21 -3.60
C GLN A 65 4.52 -5.30 -5.12
N ASN A 66 4.86 -6.44 -5.68
CA ASN A 66 4.63 -6.77 -7.08
C ASN A 66 4.29 -8.26 -7.17
N GLU A 67 3.13 -8.57 -7.72
CA GLU A 67 2.61 -9.94 -7.76
C GLU A 67 3.24 -10.76 -8.88
N SER A 68 3.34 -10.21 -10.09
CA SER A 68 3.99 -10.88 -11.22
C SER A 68 5.45 -11.30 -10.94
N MET A 69 6.18 -10.50 -10.17
CA MET A 69 7.56 -10.79 -9.77
C MET A 69 7.67 -11.54 -8.42
N GLY A 70 6.55 -11.76 -7.71
CA GLY A 70 6.55 -12.37 -6.39
C GLY A 70 7.33 -11.57 -5.33
N VAL A 71 7.39 -10.24 -5.49
CA VAL A 71 8.15 -9.34 -4.60
C VAL A 71 7.19 -8.75 -3.57
N THR A 72 7.49 -8.92 -2.29
CA THR A 72 6.86 -8.16 -1.20
C THR A 72 7.95 -7.83 -0.20
N MET A 73 8.20 -6.54 0.02
CA MET A 73 9.33 -6.09 0.82
C MET A 73 9.02 -4.76 1.50
N GLY A 74 9.26 -4.70 2.81
CA GLY A 74 9.11 -3.47 3.58
C GLY A 74 9.20 -3.74 5.08
N GLY A 75 9.20 -2.66 5.86
CA GLY A 75 9.50 -2.68 7.28
C GLY A 75 10.98 -2.92 7.60
N ARG A 76 11.33 -3.00 8.89
CA ARG A 76 12.75 -3.05 9.36
C ARG A 76 13.59 -4.20 8.81
N VAL A 77 13.01 -5.17 8.09
CA VAL A 77 13.75 -6.25 7.43
C VAL A 77 14.21 -5.79 6.04
N ARG A 78 15.33 -5.09 6.02
CA ARG A 78 16.09 -4.86 4.78
C ARG A 78 16.67 -6.19 4.30
N LYS A 79 16.02 -6.84 3.34
CA LYS A 79 16.67 -7.88 2.54
C LYS A 79 16.32 -7.69 1.07
N PHE A 80 17.22 -7.00 0.38
CA PHE A 80 17.19 -6.77 -1.06
C PHE A 80 17.97 -7.92 -1.73
N PRO A 81 17.35 -8.85 -2.48
CA PRO A 81 18.08 -9.73 -3.37
C PRO A 81 18.13 -9.06 -4.75
N GLY A 82 19.18 -8.28 -5.01
CA GLY A 82 19.49 -7.78 -6.36
C GLY A 82 19.21 -6.29 -6.54
N ARG A 83 20.23 -5.57 -7.01
CA ARG A 83 20.33 -4.10 -7.17
C ARG A 83 19.01 -3.35 -7.38
N PRO A 84 18.78 -2.20 -6.72
CA PRO A 84 17.76 -1.26 -7.13
C PRO A 84 18.01 -0.89 -8.60
N CYS A 85 17.00 -1.02 -9.44
CA CYS A 85 17.04 -0.44 -10.78
C CYS A 85 16.90 1.09 -10.62
N LEU A 86 18.04 1.74 -10.37
CA LEU A 86 18.31 3.16 -10.62
C LEU A 86 19.62 3.25 -11.40
#